data_AF-A0A6J5UFM9-F1
#
_entry.id   AF-A0A6J5UFM9-F1
#
_cell.length_a   1.000
_cell.length_b   1.000
_cell.length_c   1.000
_cell.angle_alpha   90.00
_cell.angle_beta   90.00
_cell.angle_gamma   90.00
#
_symmetry.space_group_name_H-M   'P 1'
#
loop_
_entity.id
_entity.type
_entity.pdbx_description
1 polymer ?
#
loop_
_entity_poly.entity_id
_entity_poly.type
_entity_poly.pdbx_seq_one_letter_code
_entity_poly.pdbx_strand_id
1 'polypeptide(L)'
;MANNTLTLSSSTLFHLTRKPISFTSTLTLRIKARASTAIAMASTTKTKVVPAVIVGGGRVGRALEDMGNGDDLLVKRGDPVPLDFKGPILVCTRNDDLDAVLEATPRPRWNGIAI
;
A
#
# COMPACT_ATOMS: atom_id res chain seq x y z
N MET A 1 22.39 -3.85 54.85
CA MET A 1 23.27 -4.60 53.92
C MET A 1 22.61 -4.57 52.56
N ALA A 2 23.40 -4.40 51.50
CA ALA A 2 23.06 -3.72 50.25
C ALA A 2 22.00 -4.36 49.33
N ASN A 3 21.49 -3.48 48.48
CA ASN A 3 20.40 -3.50 47.52
C ASN A 3 21.00 -3.26 46.13
N ASN A 4 20.70 -4.11 45.13
CA ASN A 4 21.27 -4.00 43.78
C ASN A 4 20.17 -3.84 42.73
N THR A 5 19.87 -2.59 42.39
CA THR A 5 19.14 -2.17 41.19
C THR A 5 20.16 -2.01 40.07
N LEU A 6 20.06 -2.82 39.01
CA LEU A 6 20.94 -2.70 37.85
C LEU A 6 20.38 -1.63 36.90
N THR A 7 20.80 -0.39 37.13
CA THR A 7 20.67 0.72 36.17
C THR A 7 21.87 0.70 35.22
N LEU A 8 21.65 0.31 33.97
CA LEU A 8 22.66 0.49 32.90
C LEU A 8 22.52 1.90 32.32
N SER A 9 23.38 2.77 32.83
CA SER A 9 23.72 4.06 32.24
C SER A 9 24.87 3.86 31.25
N SER A 10 24.70 4.31 30.00
CA SER A 10 25.81 4.81 29.19
C SER A 10 25.27 5.64 28.03
N SER A 11 25.45 6.94 28.19
CA SER A 11 25.26 8.04 27.26
C SER A 11 26.27 8.01 26.13
N THR A 12 25.82 8.22 24.89
CA THR A 12 26.68 8.71 23.81
C THR A 12 25.99 9.83 23.05
N LEU A 13 26.28 11.05 23.49
CA LEU A 13 25.90 12.31 22.88
C LEU A 13 26.99 12.68 21.86
N PHE A 14 26.72 12.56 20.56
CA PHE A 14 27.54 13.20 19.53
C PHE A 14 26.67 14.06 18.62
N HIS A 15 26.74 15.35 18.91
CA HIS A 15 26.30 16.48 18.10
C HIS A 15 26.86 16.35 16.67
N LEU A 16 26.00 16.07 15.68
CA LEU A 16 26.35 16.33 14.29
C LEU A 16 26.08 17.81 13.99
N THR A 17 27.15 18.60 14.12
CA THR A 17 27.22 20.00 13.75
C THR A 17 26.89 20.18 12.26
N ARG A 18 25.74 20.81 11.97
CA ARG A 18 25.43 21.39 10.66
C ARG A 18 26.49 22.45 10.32
N LYS A 19 27.32 22.20 9.32
CA LYS A 19 28.07 23.25 8.62
C LYS A 19 27.24 23.73 7.42
N PRO A 20 26.90 25.02 7.30
CA PRO A 20 26.35 25.54 6.04
C PRO A 20 27.50 25.67 5.04
N ILE A 21 27.50 24.82 4.00
CA ILE A 21 28.38 25.03 2.85
C ILE A 21 27.70 26.08 1.97
N SER A 22 28.18 27.31 2.08
CA SER A 22 27.86 28.42 1.19
C SER A 22 28.41 28.11 -0.21
N PHE A 23 27.65 27.38 -1.02
CA PHE A 23 27.96 27.17 -2.43
C PHE A 23 27.37 28.32 -3.25
N THR A 24 28.05 29.47 -3.25
CA THR A 24 27.73 30.56 -4.18
C THR A 24 28.28 30.19 -5.55
N SER A 25 27.51 29.38 -6.29
CA SER A 25 27.69 29.23 -7.73
C SER A 25 26.52 29.95 -8.39
N THR A 26 26.76 31.21 -8.79
CA THR A 26 25.86 31.96 -9.66
C THR A 26 25.91 31.36 -11.06
N LEU A 27 25.22 30.23 -11.24
CA LEU A 27 24.93 29.68 -12.55
C LEU A 27 23.74 30.45 -13.12
N THR A 28 24.01 31.45 -13.96
CA THR A 28 22.96 32.16 -14.71
C THR A 28 22.37 31.22 -15.76
N LEU A 29 21.34 30.47 -15.38
CA LEU A 29 20.60 29.59 -16.28
C LEU A 29 19.69 30.45 -17.18
N ARG A 30 20.06 30.62 -18.45
CA ARG A 30 19.21 31.27 -19.46
C ARG A 30 18.11 30.28 -19.89
N ILE A 31 17.01 30.23 -19.14
CA ILE A 31 15.86 29.40 -19.49
C ILE A 31 15.11 30.07 -20.62
N LYS A 32 15.26 29.57 -21.85
CA LYS A 32 14.37 29.93 -22.96
C LYS A 32 13.06 29.19 -22.76
N ALA A 33 12.01 29.92 -22.38
CA ALA A 33 10.66 29.38 -22.25
C ALA A 33 10.20 28.83 -23.62
N ARG A 34 10.19 27.51 -23.76
CA ARG A 34 9.55 26.83 -24.89
C ARG A 34 8.06 26.81 -24.61
N ALA A 35 7.26 27.35 -25.54
CA ALA A 35 5.81 27.42 -25.44
C ALA A 35 5.24 26.03 -25.07
N SER A 36 4.49 25.98 -23.98
CA SER A 36 3.83 24.78 -23.48
C SER A 36 2.68 24.43 -24.42
N THR A 37 2.85 23.41 -25.26
CA THR A 37 1.73 22.81 -25.97
C THR A 37 0.76 22.26 -24.93
N ALA A 38 -0.47 22.76 -24.88
CA ALA A 38 -1.51 22.25 -24.01
C ALA A 38 -1.77 20.78 -24.37
N ILE A 39 -1.38 19.88 -23.46
CA ILE A 39 -1.72 18.46 -23.58
C ILE A 39 -3.21 18.36 -23.30
N ALA A 40 -4.01 18.01 -24.30
CA ALA A 40 -5.41 17.68 -24.13
C ALA A 40 -5.52 16.54 -23.12
N MET A 41 -6.12 16.81 -21.95
CA MET A 41 -6.41 15.79 -20.95
C MET A 41 -7.36 14.77 -21.58
N ALA A 42 -6.87 13.55 -21.82
CA ALA A 42 -7.70 12.45 -22.29
C ALA A 42 -8.76 12.14 -21.21
N SER A 43 -10.04 12.26 -21.55
CA SER A 43 -11.13 11.85 -20.67
C SER A 43 -11.03 10.34 -20.43
N THR A 44 -10.68 9.93 -19.21
CA THR A 44 -10.66 8.52 -18.81
C THR A 44 -12.09 8.00 -18.83
N THR A 45 -12.47 7.28 -19.89
CA THR A 45 -13.70 6.51 -19.91
C THR A 45 -13.61 5.47 -18.80
N LYS A 46 -14.46 5.59 -17.76
CA LYS A 46 -14.51 4.64 -16.64
C LYS A 46 -14.95 3.29 -17.18
N THR A 47 -13.98 2.41 -17.46
CA THR A 47 -14.24 1.03 -17.85
C THR A 47 -15.08 0.36 -16.77
N LYS A 48 -16.07 -0.44 -17.17
CA LYS A 48 -16.95 -1.12 -16.21
C LYS A 48 -16.18 -2.23 -15.50
N VAL A 49 -15.54 -1.90 -14.38
CA VAL A 49 -14.92 -2.86 -13.48
C VAL A 49 -16.00 -3.60 -12.71
N VAL A 50 -15.88 -4.93 -12.62
CA VAL A 50 -16.77 -5.76 -11.80
C VAL A 50 -16.24 -5.70 -10.36
N PRO A 51 -17.07 -5.39 -9.35
CA PRO A 51 -16.65 -5.40 -7.95
C PRO A 51 -16.07 -6.76 -7.56
N ALA A 52 -15.01 -6.75 -6.76
CA ALA A 52 -14.33 -7.95 -6.29
C ALA A 52 -14.18 -7.96 -4.76
N VAL A 53 -14.08 -9.16 -4.19
CA VAL A 53 -13.57 -9.32 -2.81
C VAL A 53 -12.06 -9.46 -2.90
N ILE A 54 -11.33 -8.59 -2.22
CA ILE A 54 -9.87 -8.59 -2.18
C ILE A 54 -9.43 -9.07 -0.80
N VAL A 55 -8.78 -10.24 -0.73
CA VAL A 55 -8.29 -10.81 0.52
C VAL A 55 -6.82 -10.44 0.70
N GLY A 56 -6.52 -9.65 1.74
CA GLY A 56 -5.16 -9.22 2.08
C GLY A 56 -4.87 -7.76 1.75
N GLY A 57 -4.86 -6.90 2.79
CA GLY A 57 -4.58 -5.46 2.68
C GLY A 57 -3.11 -5.08 2.54
N GLY A 58 -2.30 -5.91 1.86
CA GLY A 58 -0.91 -5.61 1.55
C GLY A 58 -0.75 -4.62 0.39
N ARG A 59 0.48 -4.51 -0.12
CA ARG A 59 0.80 -3.61 -1.25
C ARG A 59 -0.07 -3.90 -2.49
N VAL A 60 -0.22 -5.17 -2.86
CA VAL A 60 -1.00 -5.59 -4.04
C VAL A 60 -2.50 -5.38 -3.80
N GLY A 61 -3.04 -5.84 -2.67
CA GLY A 61 -4.48 -5.71 -2.40
C GLY A 61 -4.95 -4.26 -2.34
N ARG A 62 -4.17 -3.35 -1.73
CA ARG A 62 -4.48 -1.91 -1.75
C ARG A 62 -4.38 -1.31 -3.13
N ALA A 63 -3.39 -1.68 -3.93
CA ALA A 63 -3.29 -1.20 -5.30
C ALA A 63 -4.50 -1.63 -6.14
N LEU A 64 -4.99 -2.86 -5.98
CA LEU A 64 -6.18 -3.34 -6.70
C LEU A 64 -7.46 -2.62 -6.29
N GLU A 65 -7.64 -2.37 -4.99
CA GLU A 65 -8.76 -1.58 -4.47
C GLU A 65 -8.70 -0.12 -4.98
N ASP A 66 -7.51 0.50 -4.98
CA ASP A 66 -7.29 1.87 -5.49
C ASP A 66 -7.53 1.98 -7.01
N MET A 67 -7.24 0.91 -7.75
CA MET A 67 -7.51 0.81 -9.20
C MET A 67 -8.98 0.52 -9.52
N GLY A 68 -9.74 0.11 -8.51
CA GLY A 68 -11.14 -0.25 -8.62
C GLY A 68 -12.07 0.96 -8.74
N ASN A 69 -13.36 0.67 -8.68
CA ASN A 69 -14.40 1.71 -8.74
C ASN A 69 -14.82 2.22 -7.36
N GLY A 70 -14.22 1.69 -6.28
CA GLY A 70 -14.60 1.93 -4.88
C GLY A 70 -15.66 0.96 -4.34
N ASP A 71 -16.14 0.03 -5.17
CA ASP A 71 -17.15 -0.98 -4.81
C ASP A 71 -16.53 -2.31 -4.33
N ASP A 72 -15.19 -2.39 -4.35
CA ASP A 72 -14.45 -3.58 -3.94
C ASP A 72 -14.45 -3.74 -2.43
N LEU A 73 -14.48 -4.99 -1.98
CA LEU A 73 -14.48 -5.32 -0.55
C LEU A 73 -13.10 -5.82 -0.13
N LEU A 74 -12.39 -5.03 0.67
CA LEU A 74 -11.13 -5.47 1.27
C LEU A 74 -11.38 -6.29 2.55
N VAL A 75 -10.95 -7.55 2.53
CA VAL A 75 -11.01 -8.49 3.67
C VAL A 75 -9.60 -8.70 4.22
N LYS A 76 -9.42 -8.50 5.53
CA LYS A 76 -8.13 -8.68 6.20
C LYS A 76 -8.04 -10.06 6.83
N ARG A 77 -6.84 -10.42 7.29
CA ARG A 77 -6.60 -11.67 8.00
C ARG A 77 -7.50 -11.75 9.23
N GLY A 78 -8.26 -12.83 9.35
CA GLY A 78 -9.19 -13.08 10.46
C GLY A 78 -10.62 -12.59 10.21
N ASP A 79 -10.85 -11.78 9.18
CA ASP A 79 -12.19 -11.39 8.78
C ASP A 79 -12.79 -12.46 7.83
N PRO A 80 -14.07 -12.83 8.01
CA PRO A 80 -14.72 -13.79 7.13
C PRO A 80 -15.04 -13.19 5.76
N VAL A 81 -14.93 -14.01 4.71
CA VAL A 81 -15.37 -13.60 3.36
C VAL A 81 -16.89 -13.72 3.25
N PRO A 82 -17.62 -12.67 2.85
CA PRO A 82 -19.07 -12.73 2.74
C PRO A 82 -19.53 -13.65 1.62
N LEU A 83 -20.60 -14.40 1.89
CA LEU A 83 -21.23 -15.29 0.92
C LEU A 83 -21.94 -14.49 -0.19
N ASP A 84 -22.55 -13.37 0.18
CA ASP A 84 -23.56 -12.67 -0.61
C ASP A 84 -22.95 -11.63 -1.59
N PHE A 85 -21.64 -11.41 -1.51
CA PHE A 85 -20.97 -10.44 -2.37
C PHE A 85 -20.89 -10.94 -3.81
N LYS A 86 -21.23 -10.12 -4.80
CA LYS A 86 -21.14 -10.53 -6.21
C LYS A 86 -19.78 -10.16 -6.79
N GLY A 87 -19.11 -11.13 -7.40
CA GLY A 87 -17.81 -10.91 -8.04
C GLY A 87 -16.77 -11.97 -7.68
N PRO A 88 -15.56 -11.90 -8.26
CA PRO A 88 -14.48 -12.82 -7.94
C PRO A 88 -13.91 -12.57 -6.54
N ILE A 89 -13.17 -13.56 -6.00
CA ILE A 89 -12.30 -13.36 -4.84
C ILE A 89 -10.86 -13.29 -5.36
N LEU A 90 -10.19 -12.18 -5.13
CA LEU A 90 -8.79 -11.96 -5.44
C LEU A 90 -7.98 -12.16 -4.16
N VAL A 91 -7.13 -13.17 -4.13
CA VAL A 91 -6.29 -13.47 -2.97
C VAL A 91 -4.95 -12.78 -3.16
N CYS A 92 -4.70 -11.78 -2.32
CA CYS A 92 -3.50 -10.94 -2.34
C CYS A 92 -2.65 -11.16 -1.08
N THR A 93 -2.75 -12.34 -0.48
CA THR A 93 -1.92 -12.78 0.65
C THR A 93 -0.68 -13.51 0.16
N ARG A 94 0.18 -13.92 1.10
CA ARG A 94 1.33 -14.76 0.81
C ARG A 94 0.90 -16.23 0.73
N ASN A 95 1.64 -17.07 0.00
CA ASN A 95 1.26 -18.48 -0.21
C ASN A 95 1.17 -19.30 1.08
N ASP A 96 1.98 -18.99 2.09
CA ASP A 96 1.95 -19.62 3.42
C ASP A 96 0.68 -19.28 4.22
N ASP A 97 -0.09 -18.27 3.81
CA ASP A 97 -1.35 -17.90 4.44
C ASP A 97 -2.58 -18.47 3.71
N LEU A 98 -2.41 -19.23 2.61
CA LEU A 98 -3.53 -19.65 1.76
C LEU A 98 -4.53 -20.55 2.50
N ASP A 99 -4.06 -21.41 3.40
CA ASP A 99 -4.92 -22.25 4.23
C ASP A 99 -5.86 -21.41 5.10
N ALA A 100 -5.35 -20.33 5.70
CA ALA A 100 -6.17 -19.42 6.51
C ALA A 100 -7.22 -18.69 5.65
N VAL A 101 -6.91 -18.40 4.38
CA VAL A 101 -7.86 -17.80 3.43
C VAL A 101 -8.97 -18.78 3.06
N LEU A 102 -8.64 -20.06 2.85
CA LEU A 102 -9.62 -21.10 2.54
C LEU A 102 -10.59 -21.32 3.71
N GLU A 103 -10.09 -21.34 4.95
CA GLU A 103 -10.94 -21.45 6.14
C GLU A 103 -11.84 -20.23 6.35
N ALA A 104 -11.36 -19.03 6.04
CA ALA A 104 -12.16 -17.81 6.10
C ALA A 104 -13.16 -17.68 4.93
N THR A 105 -13.01 -18.48 3.87
CA THR A 105 -13.85 -18.43 2.68
C THR A 105 -14.91 -19.54 2.69
N PRO A 106 -16.21 -19.22 2.61
CA PRO A 106 -17.24 -20.24 2.58
C PRO A 106 -17.11 -21.14 1.33
N ARG A 107 -17.17 -22.46 1.54
CA ARG A 107 -16.98 -23.51 0.49
C ARG A 107 -17.73 -23.26 -0.83
N PRO A 108 -19.01 -22.82 -0.84
CA PRO A 108 -19.72 -22.54 -2.09
C PRO A 108 -19.03 -21.51 -3.01
N ARG A 109 -18.18 -20.63 -2.44
CA ARG A 109 -17.45 -19.59 -3.20
C ARG A 109 -16.08 -20.01 -3.71
N TRP A 110 -15.59 -21.20 -3.38
CA TRP A 110 -14.22 -21.59 -3.71
C TRP A 110 -13.94 -21.61 -5.22
N ASN A 111 -14.95 -21.88 -6.05
CA ASN A 111 -14.81 -21.84 -7.51
C ASN A 111 -14.49 -20.44 -8.07
N GLY A 112 -14.71 -19.37 -7.29
CA GLY A 112 -14.45 -17.99 -7.69
C GLY A 112 -13.11 -17.43 -7.19
N ILE A 113 -12.23 -18.26 -6.63
CA ILE A 113 -10.93 -17.84 -6.10
C ILE A 113 -9.91 -17.68 -7.22
N ALA A 114 -9.26 -16.52 -7.29
CA ALA A 114 -8.07 -16.27 -8.10
C ALA A 114 -6.90 -15.89 -7.18
N ILE A 115 -5.78 -16.59 -7.32
CA ILE A 115 -4.51 -16.42 -6.57
C ILE A 115 -3.43 -15.85 -7.49
#